data_AF-A0A355GWR0-F1
#
_entry.id   AF-A0A355GWR0-F1
#
_cell.length_a   1.000
_cell.length_b   1.000
_cell.length_c   1.000
_cell.angle_alpha   90.00
_cell.angle_beta   90.00
_cell.angle_gamma   90.00
#
_symmetry.space_group_name_H-M   'P 1'
#
loop_
_entity.id
_entity.type
_entity.pdbx_description
1 polymer ?
#
loop_
_entity_poly.entity_id
_entity_poly.type
_entity_poly.pdbx_seq_one_letter_code
_entity_poly.pdbx_strand_id
1 'polypeptide(L)'
;MRDFIDECKVGFAIIGGFLGWVFGGFDSLIYALIAFVALDYITGVLLAIHDKKISSEIGFRGICKKAMIFVLVAVGHILDQSIMGTGSSIRTMLIMFYLSNEGISILENSGATGLPLPQKLKDILQQLNGNKKD
;
A
#
# COMPACT_ATOMS: atom_id res chain seq x y z
N MET A 1 -4.32 22.28 28.65
CA MET A 1 -3.48 22.02 27.45
C MET A 1 -2.59 20.80 27.65
N ARG A 2 -1.87 20.67 28.78
CA ARG A 2 -1.11 19.44 29.10
C ARG A 2 -1.99 18.20 29.24
N ASP A 3 -3.12 18.31 29.95
CA ASP A 3 -4.05 17.18 30.13
C ASP A 3 -4.62 16.68 28.80
N PHE A 4 -5.00 17.59 27.90
CA PHE A 4 -5.43 17.26 26.53
C PHE A 4 -4.34 16.55 25.71
N ILE A 5 -3.08 17.02 25.82
CA ILE A 5 -1.95 16.38 25.14
C ILE A 5 -1.72 14.97 25.70
N ASP A 6 -1.87 14.78 27.00
CA ASP A 6 -1.65 13.49 27.65
C ASP A 6 -2.77 12.49 27.34
N GLU A 7 -4.03 12.93 27.25
CA GLU A 7 -5.15 12.13 26.73
C GLU A 7 -4.90 11.68 25.28
N CYS A 8 -4.43 12.59 24.41
CA CYS A 8 -4.06 12.24 23.04
C CYS A 8 -2.94 11.20 22.98
N LYS A 9 -1.89 11.35 23.80
CA LYS A 9 -0.77 10.39 23.85
C LYS A 9 -1.23 9.00 24.23
N VAL A 10 -2.10 8.88 25.23
CA VAL A 10 -2.67 7.59 25.66
C VAL A 10 -3.48 6.97 24.52
N GLY A 11 -4.29 7.76 23.82
CA GLY A 11 -5.01 7.31 22.63
C GLY A 11 -4.09 6.77 21.54
N PHE A 12 -3.03 7.52 21.20
CA PHE A 12 -2.03 7.07 20.22
C PHE A 12 -1.26 5.83 20.66
N ALA A 13 -0.96 5.70 21.96
CA ALA A 13 -0.29 4.53 22.50
C ALA A 13 -1.17 3.27 22.40
N ILE A 14 -2.46 3.38 22.70
CA ILE A 14 -3.41 2.26 22.57
C ILE A 14 -3.55 1.84 21.10
N ILE A 15 -3.75 2.81 20.21
CA ILE A 15 -3.88 2.54 18.77
C ILE A 15 -2.57 1.95 18.22
N GLY A 16 -1.43 2.54 18.57
CA GLY A 16 -0.12 2.05 18.15
C GLY A 16 0.18 0.65 18.67
N GLY A 17 -0.18 0.36 19.93
CA GLY A 17 -0.06 -0.97 20.51
C GLY A 17 -0.95 -2.00 19.81
N PHE A 18 -2.21 -1.65 19.54
CA PHE A 18 -3.12 -2.51 18.80
C PHE A 18 -2.63 -2.78 17.36
N LEU A 19 -2.24 -1.74 16.63
CA LEU A 19 -1.69 -1.89 15.28
C LEU A 19 -0.41 -2.73 15.30
N GLY A 20 0.50 -2.45 16.23
CA GLY A 20 1.73 -3.23 16.39
C GLY A 20 1.45 -4.72 16.62
N TRP A 21 0.45 -5.04 17.44
CA TRP A 21 0.02 -6.42 17.65
C TRP A 21 -0.58 -7.06 16.39
N VAL A 22 -1.48 -6.36 15.69
CA VAL A 22 -2.16 -6.87 14.48
C VAL A 22 -1.19 -7.11 13.32
N PHE A 23 -0.17 -6.26 13.15
CA PHE A 23 0.81 -6.43 12.08
C PHE A 23 1.97 -7.36 12.45
N GLY A 24 2.10 -7.78 13.71
CA GLY A 24 3.24 -8.56 14.18
C GLY A 24 4.52 -7.74 14.30
N GLY A 25 4.39 -6.45 14.59
CA GLY A 25 5.47 -5.47 14.68
C GLY A 25 5.66 -4.63 13.42
N PHE A 26 6.34 -3.49 13.59
CA PHE A 26 6.76 -2.59 12.51
C PHE A 26 8.21 -2.87 12.14
N ASP A 27 8.42 -3.84 11.26
CA ASP A 27 9.73 -4.18 10.71
C ASP A 27 9.99 -3.48 9.36
N SER A 28 11.19 -3.67 8.81
CA SER A 28 11.60 -3.07 7.54
C SER A 28 10.66 -3.40 6.37
N LEU A 29 9.97 -4.55 6.38
CA LEU A 29 9.04 -4.92 5.31
C LEU A 29 7.75 -4.11 5.38
N ILE A 30 7.19 -3.92 6.58
CA ILE A 30 6.04 -3.02 6.77
C ILE A 30 6.40 -1.58 6.40
N TYR A 31 7.57 -1.09 6.79
CA TYR A 31 8.02 0.25 6.39
C TYR A 31 8.19 0.39 4.87
N ALA A 32 8.74 -0.63 4.19
CA ALA A 32 8.84 -0.64 2.74
C ALA A 32 7.45 -0.60 2.07
N LEU A 33 6.50 -1.38 2.58
CA LEU A 33 5.13 -1.38 2.06
C LEU A 33 4.46 -0.02 2.22
N ILE A 34 4.57 0.60 3.39
CA ILE A 34 4.03 1.95 3.65
C ILE A 34 4.63 2.95 2.66
N ALA A 35 5.95 2.91 2.46
CA ALA A 35 6.64 3.81 1.54
C ALA A 35 6.14 3.62 0.09
N PHE A 36 6.02 2.38 -0.38
CA PHE A 36 5.54 2.09 -1.73
C PHE A 36 4.08 2.53 -1.93
N VAL A 37 3.20 2.24 -0.98
CA VAL A 37 1.79 2.67 -1.02
C VAL A 37 1.69 4.20 -1.07
N ALA A 38 2.50 4.90 -0.27
CA ALA A 38 2.54 6.36 -0.26
C ALA A 38 3.07 6.95 -1.57
N LEU A 39 4.19 6.41 -2.08
CA LEU A 39 4.78 6.83 -3.36
C LEU A 39 3.83 6.57 -4.52
N ASP A 40 3.17 5.42 -4.56
CA ASP A 40 2.17 5.13 -5.58
C ASP A 40 1.01 6.13 -5.52
N TYR A 41 0.54 6.51 -4.32
CA TYR A 41 -0.54 7.48 -4.20
C TYR A 41 -0.09 8.85 -4.71
N ILE A 42 1.12 9.28 -4.34
CA ILE A 42 1.70 10.54 -4.82
C ILE A 42 1.83 10.52 -6.35
N THR A 43 2.39 9.45 -6.93
CA THR A 43 2.56 9.35 -8.40
C THR A 43 1.21 9.31 -9.13
N GLY A 44 0.21 8.61 -8.59
CA GLY A 44 -1.15 8.60 -9.16
C GLY A 44 -1.83 9.96 -9.10
N VAL A 45 -1.64 10.70 -8.00
CA VAL A 45 -2.13 12.09 -7.87
C VAL A 45 -1.41 13.01 -8.86
N LEU A 46 -0.09 12.89 -9.01
CA LEU A 46 0.69 13.66 -9.98
C LEU A 46 0.21 13.40 -11.43
N LEU A 47 -0.05 12.14 -11.78
CA LEU A 47 -0.61 11.79 -13.08
C LEU A 47 -2.01 12.41 -13.28
N ALA A 48 -2.89 12.34 -12.28
CA ALA A 48 -4.22 12.94 -12.35
C ALA A 48 -4.17 14.47 -12.52
N ILE A 49 -3.19 15.14 -11.91
CA ILE A 49 -2.91 16.57 -12.09
C ILE A 49 -2.44 16.84 -13.52
N HIS A 50 -1.46 16.06 -14.01
CA HIS A 50 -0.93 16.16 -15.37
C HIS A 50 -2.06 16.05 -16.42
N ASP A 51 -2.95 15.09 -16.23
CA ASP A 51 -4.08 14.83 -17.14
C ASP A 51 -5.29 15.75 -16.88
N LYS A 52 -5.22 16.65 -15.89
CA LYS A 52 -6.31 17.54 -15.45
C LYS A 52 -7.61 16.80 -15.09
N LYS A 53 -7.49 15.56 -14.58
CA LYS A 53 -8.59 14.66 -14.22
C LYS A 53 -8.62 14.38 -12.71
N ILE A 54 -8.57 15.43 -11.91
CA ILE A 54 -8.64 15.29 -10.45
C ILE A 54 -10.11 15.08 -10.07
N SER A 55 -10.44 13.86 -9.65
CA SER A 55 -11.73 13.54 -9.03
C SER A 55 -11.49 12.95 -7.65
N SER A 56 -12.13 13.54 -6.64
CA SER A 56 -12.08 13.07 -5.25
C SER A 56 -12.67 11.67 -5.11
N GLU A 57 -13.65 11.30 -5.94
CA GLU A 57 -14.24 9.95 -5.95
C GLU A 57 -13.22 8.90 -6.37
N ILE A 58 -12.43 9.19 -7.41
CA ILE A 58 -11.36 8.32 -7.90
C ILE A 58 -10.26 8.21 -6.83
N GLY A 59 -9.87 9.33 -6.23
CA GLY A 59 -8.87 9.37 -5.16
C GLY A 59 -9.30 8.58 -3.92
N PHE A 60 -10.54 8.75 -3.47
CA PHE A 60 -11.10 8.01 -2.34
C PHE A 60 -11.12 6.50 -2.60
N ARG A 61 -11.57 6.09 -3.79
CA ARG A 61 -11.53 4.68 -4.19
C ARG A 61 -10.10 4.12 -4.19
N GLY A 62 -9.12 4.93 -4.59
CA GLY A 62 -7.69 4.58 -4.52
C GLY A 62 -7.22 4.35 -3.08
N ILE A 63 -7.55 5.26 -2.16
CA ILE A 63 -7.20 5.13 -0.74
C ILE A 63 -7.87 3.91 -0.11
N CYS A 64 -9.15 3.65 -0.40
CA CYS A 64 -9.84 2.47 0.10
C CYS A 64 -9.15 1.16 -0.32
N LYS A 65 -8.72 1.05 -1.59
CA LYS A 65 -7.96 -0.11 -2.06
C LYS A 65 -6.65 -0.28 -1.29
N LYS A 66 -5.93 0.82 -1.02
CA LYS A 66 -4.68 0.82 -0.27
C LYS A 66 -4.88 0.44 1.19
N ALA A 67 -5.98 0.86 1.81
CA ALA A 67 -6.35 0.42 3.15
C ALA A 67 -6.58 -1.11 3.20
N MET A 68 -7.22 -1.69 2.17
CA MET A 68 -7.44 -3.14 2.09
C MET A 68 -6.14 -3.95 2.01
N ILE A 69 -5.05 -3.38 1.48
CA ILE A 69 -3.73 -4.02 1.49
C ILE A 69 -3.31 -4.30 2.94
N PHE A 70 -3.40 -3.29 3.81
CA PHE A 70 -3.02 -3.43 5.21
C PHE A 70 -3.95 -4.37 5.97
N VAL A 71 -5.24 -4.39 5.65
CA VAL A 71 -6.19 -5.38 6.20
C VAL A 71 -5.76 -6.81 5.84
N LEU A 72 -5.34 -7.05 4.59
CA LEU A 72 -4.90 -8.38 4.17
C LEU A 72 -3.57 -8.78 4.81
N VAL A 73 -2.62 -7.86 4.95
CA VAL A 73 -1.37 -8.12 5.68
C VAL A 73 -1.63 -8.47 7.15
N ALA A 74 -2.56 -7.76 7.79
CA ALA A 74 -3.02 -8.06 9.14
C ALA A 74 -3.63 -9.47 9.24
N VAL A 75 -4.51 -9.83 8.30
CA VAL A 75 -5.06 -11.19 8.21
C VAL A 75 -3.94 -12.22 8.03
N GLY A 76 -2.97 -11.96 7.16
CA GLY A 76 -1.82 -12.84 6.97
C GLY A 76 -1.02 -13.08 8.25
N HIS A 77 -0.78 -12.02 9.02
CA HIS A 77 -0.13 -12.16 10.32
C HIS A 77 -0.95 -13.01 11.30
N ILE A 78 -2.27 -12.76 11.39
CA ILE A 78 -3.16 -13.53 12.25
C ILE A 78 -3.15 -15.01 11.85
N LEU A 79 -3.13 -15.31 10.55
CA LEU A 79 -3.05 -16.69 10.05
C LEU A 79 -1.71 -17.35 10.39
N ASP A 80 -0.60 -16.64 10.23
CA ASP A 80 0.73 -17.12 10.63
C ASP A 80 0.76 -17.50 12.12
N GLN A 81 0.22 -16.64 12.99
CA GLN A 81 0.21 -16.89 14.43
C GLN A 81 -0.80 -17.96 14.86
N SER A 82 -2.00 -17.96 14.25
CA SER A 82 -3.12 -18.79 14.73
C SER A 82 -3.13 -20.19 14.13
N ILE A 83 -2.60 -20.37 12.91
CA ILE A 83 -2.71 -21.63 12.16
C ILE A 83 -1.34 -22.28 11.99
N MET A 84 -0.34 -21.52 11.54
CA MET A 84 1.00 -22.08 11.27
C MET A 84 1.83 -22.27 12.54
N GLY A 85 1.46 -21.59 13.63
CA GLY A 85 2.03 -21.77 14.96
C GLY A 85 3.43 -21.20 15.16
N THR A 86 4.17 -20.89 14.09
CA THR A 86 5.45 -20.17 14.12
C THR A 86 5.73 -19.46 12.79
N GLY A 87 6.41 -18.31 12.84
CA GLY A 87 6.91 -17.59 11.67
C GLY A 87 6.02 -16.44 11.18
N SER A 88 6.35 -15.91 10.00
CA SER A 88 5.66 -14.79 9.37
C SER A 88 5.52 -14.99 7.85
N SER A 89 5.38 -16.24 7.41
CA SER A 89 5.49 -16.62 6.00
C SER A 89 4.38 -16.02 5.15
N ILE A 90 3.12 -16.10 5.60
CA ILE A 90 1.97 -15.55 4.88
C ILE A 90 2.03 -14.02 4.91
N ARG A 91 2.34 -13.43 6.07
CA ARG A 91 2.52 -11.98 6.20
C ARG A 91 3.56 -11.46 5.22
N THR A 92 4.74 -12.09 5.20
CA THR A 92 5.84 -11.70 4.30
C THR A 92 5.44 -11.89 2.84
N MET A 93 4.78 -13.01 2.50
CA MET A 93 4.29 -13.26 1.13
C MET A 93 3.33 -12.15 0.67
N LEU A 94 2.34 -11.79 1.51
CA LEU A 94 1.38 -10.73 1.19
C LEU A 94 2.05 -9.37 1.05
N ILE A 95 2.99 -9.04 1.94
CA ILE A 95 3.75 -7.79 1.83
C ILE A 95 4.52 -7.74 0.51
N MET A 96 5.27 -8.79 0.17
CA MET A 96 6.04 -8.84 -1.09
C MET A 96 5.15 -8.78 -2.34
N PHE A 97 3.99 -9.44 -2.28
CA PHE A 97 2.99 -9.37 -3.34
C PHE A 97 2.49 -7.93 -3.54
N TYR A 98 2.10 -7.25 -2.46
CA TYR A 98 1.60 -5.87 -2.57
C TYR A 98 2.69 -4.84 -2.86
N LEU A 99 3.93 -5.05 -2.39
CA LEU A 99 5.07 -4.24 -2.78
C LEU A 99 5.29 -4.28 -4.30
N SER A 100 5.15 -5.48 -4.89
CA SER A 100 5.24 -5.66 -6.34
C SER A 100 4.08 -4.98 -7.07
N ASN A 101 2.85 -5.08 -6.54
CA ASN A 101 1.68 -4.41 -7.13
C ASN A 101 1.82 -2.88 -7.14
N GLU A 102 2.21 -2.27 -6.01
CA GLU A 102 2.42 -0.82 -5.94
C GLU A 102 3.62 -0.41 -6.81
N GLY A 103 4.67 -1.23 -6.88
CA GLY A 103 5.81 -1.01 -7.79
C GLY A 103 5.40 -0.98 -9.27
N ILE A 104 4.54 -1.91 -9.71
CA ILE A 104 3.98 -1.93 -11.07
C ILE A 104 3.15 -0.66 -11.32
N SER A 105 2.31 -0.26 -10.36
CA SER A 105 1.47 0.94 -10.46
C SER A 105 2.31 2.22 -10.55
N ILE A 106 3.40 2.33 -9.79
CA ILE A 106 4.36 3.45 -9.89
C ILE A 106 5.00 3.51 -11.28
N LEU A 107 5.41 2.37 -11.85
CA LEU A 107 5.99 2.30 -13.19
C LEU A 107 4.98 2.74 -14.25
N GLU A 108 3.73 2.31 -14.13
CA GLU A 108 2.64 2.74 -15.00
C GLU A 108 2.44 4.26 -14.94
N ASN A 109 2.31 4.83 -13.74
CA ASN A 109 2.13 6.27 -13.54
C ASN A 109 3.31 7.08 -14.09
N SER A 110 4.54 6.59 -13.88
CA SER A 110 5.76 7.22 -14.38
C SER A 110 5.80 7.23 -15.91
N GLY A 111 5.48 6.10 -16.54
CA GLY A 111 5.39 6.00 -17.99
C GLY A 111 4.31 6.89 -18.59
N ALA A 112 3.15 6.98 -17.94
CA ALA A 112 2.04 7.83 -18.36
C ALA A 112 2.35 9.33 -18.22
N THR A 113 3.17 9.72 -17.23
CA THR A 113 3.65 11.11 -17.05
C THR A 113 4.76 11.50 -18.05
N GLY A 114 5.20 10.56 -18.90
CA GLY A 114 6.19 10.81 -19.96
C GLY A 114 7.62 10.41 -19.63
N LEU A 115 7.86 9.71 -18.52
CA LEU A 115 9.20 9.17 -18.22
C LEU A 115 9.58 8.13 -19.30
N PRO A 116 10.77 8.20 -19.92
CA PRO A 116 11.16 7.26 -20.96
C PRO A 116 11.38 5.85 -20.40
N LEU A 117 10.36 4.99 -20.53
CA LEU A 117 10.46 3.56 -20.23
C LEU A 117 10.80 2.75 -21.49
N PRO A 118 11.62 1.68 -21.39
CA PRO A 118 11.89 0.77 -22.50
C PRO A 118 10.59 0.20 -23.09
N GLN A 119 10.54 0.03 -24.42
CA GLN A 119 9.32 -0.41 -25.11
C GLN A 119 8.81 -1.75 -24.57
N LYS A 120 9.69 -2.73 -24.37
CA LYS A 120 9.33 -4.03 -23.79
C LYS A 120 8.63 -3.92 -22.43
N LEU A 121 9.06 -2.97 -21.59
CA LEU A 121 8.43 -2.75 -20.29
C LEU A 121 7.03 -2.16 -20.45
N LYS A 122 6.88 -1.18 -21.35
CA LYS A 122 5.56 -0.58 -21.67
C LYS A 122 4.58 -1.65 -22.20
N ASP A 123 5.04 -2.52 -23.08
CA ASP A 123 4.21 -3.56 -23.68
C ASP A 123 3.70 -4.54 -22.61
N ILE A 124 4.57 -4.96 -21.67
CA ILE A 124 4.19 -5.82 -20.55
C ILE A 124 3.17 -5.12 -19.65
N LEU A 125 3.41 -3.86 -19.27
CA LEU A 125 2.49 -3.09 -18.44
C LEU A 125 1.11 -2.92 -19.10
N GLN A 126 1.07 -2.69 -20.42
CA GLN A 126 -0.18 -2.60 -21.17
C GLN A 126 -0.95 -3.93 -21.20
N GLN A 127 -0.26 -5.06 -21.38
CA GLN A 127 -0.90 -6.39 -21.34
C GLN A 127 -1.50 -6.68 -19.95
N LEU A 128 -0.80 -6.33 -18.88
CA LEU A 128 -1.30 -6.48 -17.51
C LEU A 128 -2.58 -5.66 -17.24
N ASN A 129 -2.73 -4.52 -17.89
CA ASN A 129 -3.94 -3.70 -17.80
C ASN A 129 -5.07 -4.12 -18.74
N GLY A 130 -4.74 -4.62 -19.94
CA GLY A 130 -5.73 -5.14 -20.88
C GLY A 130 -6.53 -6.31 -20.31
N ASN A 131 -5.89 -7.16 -19.50
CA ASN A 131 -6.52 -8.32 -18.86
C ASN A 131 -7.41 -7.95 -17.65
N LYS A 132 -7.48 -6.68 -17.20
CA LYS A 132 -8.35 -6.26 -16.07
C LYS A 132 -9.82 -6.01 -16.48
N LYS A 133 -10.16 -6.16 -17.77
CA LYS A 133 -11.50 -5.84 -18.32
C LYS A 133 -12.45 -7.04 -18.48
N ASP A 134 -12.01 -8.23 -18.11
CA ASP A 134 -12.81 -9.47 -18.14
C ASP A 134 -13.16 -9.96 -16.72
#